data_AF-A0A933KV90-F1
#
_entry.id   AF-A0A933KV90-F1
#
_cell.length_a   1.000
_cell.length_b   1.000
_cell.length_c   1.000
_cell.angle_alpha   90.00
_cell.angle_beta   90.00
_cell.angle_gamma   90.00
#
_symmetry.space_group_name_H-M   'P 1'
#
loop_
_entity.id
_entity.type
_entity.pdbx_description
1 polymer ?
#
loop_
_entity_poly.entity_id
_entity_poly.type
_entity_poly.pdbx_seq_one_letter_code
_entity_poly.pdbx_strand_id
1 'polypeptide(L)' 'RTVRDLLARAARDLSRVAYARLSADGRAQYEESRRFSAQAEQALTQRNLVFAATLADKAATLAAELLSQ' A
#
# COMPACT_ATOMS: atom_id res chain seq x y z
N ARG A 1 9.22 -7.71 10.07
CA ARG A 1 7.95 -7.56 9.31
C ARG A 1 8.07 -8.41 8.06
N THR A 2 7.09 -9.28 7.80
CA THR A 2 7.04 -9.98 6.51
C THR A 2 6.37 -9.10 5.45
N VAL A 3 6.60 -9.39 4.16
CA VAL A 3 5.90 -8.72 3.06
C VAL A 3 4.38 -8.81 3.23
N ARG A 4 3.88 -9.98 3.65
CA ARG A 4 2.44 -10.19 3.90
C ARG A 4 1.91 -9.31 5.02
N ASP A 5 2.67 -9.10 6.09
CA ASP A 5 2.27 -8.19 7.18
C ASP A 5 2.16 -6.74 6.71
N LEU A 6 3.10 -6.30 5.85
CA LEU A 6 3.10 -4.96 5.26
C LEU A 6 1.87 -4.76 4.36
N LEU A 7 1.56 -5.75 3.51
CA LEU A 7 0.38 -5.73 2.65
C LEU A 7 -0.92 -5.72 3.46
N ALA A 8 -1.02 -6.56 4.49
CA ALA A 8 -2.17 -6.59 5.37
C ALA A 8 -2.38 -5.25 6.11
N ARG A 9 -1.29 -4.59 6.53
CA ARG A 9 -1.34 -3.24 7.11
C ARG A 9 -1.82 -2.22 6.09
N ALA A 10 -1.21 -2.16 4.90
CA ALA A 10 -1.61 -1.24 3.85
C ALA A 10 -3.10 -1.39 3.51
N ALA A 11 -3.59 -2.63 3.31
CA ALA A 11 -4.99 -2.90 3.03
C ALA A 11 -5.92 -2.45 4.17
N ARG A 12 -5.53 -2.69 5.43
CA ARG A 12 -6.29 -2.26 6.60
C ARG A 12 -6.35 -0.73 6.70
N ASP A 13 -5.24 -0.05 6.49
CA ASP A 13 -5.18 1.40 6.61
C ASP A 13 -5.98 2.06 5.48
N LEU A 14 -5.81 1.61 4.22
CA LEU A 14 -6.62 2.06 3.09
C LEU A 14 -8.12 1.83 3.31
N SER A 15 -8.53 0.71 3.91
CA SER A 15 -9.95 0.44 4.18
C SER A 15 -10.60 1.46 5.14
N ARG A 16 -9.78 2.14 5.96
CA ARG A 16 -10.22 3.16 6.92
C ARG A 16 -10.17 4.56 6.33
N VAL A 17 -9.41 4.76 5.25
CA VAL A 17 -9.31 6.04 4.56
C VAL A 17 -10.64 6.37 3.89
N ALA A 18 -11.19 7.55 4.19
CA ALA A 18 -12.42 8.02 3.58
C ALA A 18 -12.14 8.55 2.17
N TYR A 19 -12.02 7.65 1.18
CA TYR A 19 -11.66 7.99 -0.21
C TYR A 19 -12.47 9.14 -0.81
N ALA A 20 -13.77 9.20 -0.53
CA ALA A 20 -14.65 10.27 -1.02
C ALA A 20 -14.28 11.66 -0.48
N ARG A 21 -13.67 11.73 0.72
CA ARG A 21 -13.24 12.97 1.38
C ARG A 21 -11.80 13.37 1.06
N LEU A 22 -11.04 12.49 0.40
CA LEU A 22 -9.68 12.79 -0.02
C LEU A 22 -9.67 13.88 -1.10
N SER A 23 -8.65 14.73 -1.03
CA SER A 23 -8.26 15.63 -2.11
C SER A 23 -7.83 14.85 -3.36
N ALA A 24 -7.66 15.54 -4.48
CA ALA A 24 -7.18 14.91 -5.72
C ALA A 24 -5.85 14.17 -5.50
N ASP A 25 -4.92 14.79 -4.77
CA ASP A 25 -3.61 14.20 -4.44
C ASP A 25 -3.76 13.01 -3.50
N GLY A 26 -4.62 13.09 -2.48
CA GLY A 26 -4.88 11.96 -1.58
C GLY A 26 -5.48 10.76 -2.34
N ARG A 27 -6.36 10.99 -3.31
CA ARG A 27 -6.88 9.93 -4.18
C ARG A 27 -5.78 9.32 -5.05
N ALA A 28 -4.87 10.14 -5.58
CA ALA A 28 -3.72 9.65 -6.33
C ALA A 28 -2.81 8.76 -5.46
N GLN A 29 -2.48 9.18 -4.24
CA GLN A 29 -1.74 8.39 -3.26
C GLN A 29 -2.45 7.08 -2.89
N TYR A 30 -3.78 7.11 -2.76
CA TYR A 30 -4.57 5.91 -2.47
C TYR A 30 -4.46 4.88 -3.60
N GLU A 31 -4.63 5.32 -4.84
CA GLU A 31 -4.48 4.47 -6.02
C GLU A 31 -3.04 3.97 -6.17
N GLU A 32 -2.05 4.80 -5.84
CA GLU A 32 -0.64 4.42 -5.88
C GLU A 32 -0.30 3.35 -4.83
N SER A 33 -0.79 3.51 -3.59
CA SER A 33 -0.65 2.49 -2.53
C SER A 33 -1.26 1.14 -2.95
N ARG A 34 -2.42 1.16 -3.60
CA ARG A 34 -3.05 -0.06 -4.16
C ARG A 34 -2.20 -0.69 -5.27
N ARG A 35 -1.64 0.12 -6.17
CA ARG A 35 -0.75 -0.37 -7.24
C ARG A 35 0.51 -1.00 -6.69
N PHE A 36 1.15 -0.39 -5.70
CA PHE A 36 2.33 -0.98 -5.05
C PHE A 36 1.99 -2.30 -4.34
N SER A 37 0.83 -2.39 -3.70
CA SER A 37 0.37 -3.65 -3.08
C SER A 37 0.24 -4.77 -4.12
N ALA A 38 -0.39 -4.49 -5.26
CA ALA A 38 -0.54 -5.46 -6.34
C ALA A 38 0.81 -5.89 -6.94
N GLN A 39 1.73 -4.93 -7.16
CA GLN A 39 3.07 -5.24 -7.66
C GLN A 39 3.88 -6.08 -6.65
N ALA A 40 3.73 -5.82 -5.35
CA ALA A 40 4.40 -6.59 -4.30
C ALA A 40 3.90 -8.04 -4.28
N GLU A 41 2.59 -8.26 -4.44
CA GLU A 41 2.02 -9.60 -4.59
C GLU A 41 2.56 -10.31 -5.84
N GLN A 42 2.66 -9.60 -6.97
CA GLN A 42 3.26 -10.14 -8.18
C GLN A 42 4.76 -10.44 -8.03
N ALA A 43 5.48 -9.66 -7.23
CA ALA A 43 6.88 -9.92 -6.92
C ALA A 43 7.03 -11.14 -6.01
N LEU A 44 6.10 -11.37 -5.08
CA LEU A 44 6.04 -12.59 -4.26
C LEU A 44 5.86 -13.85 -5.13
N THR A 45 4.97 -13.81 -6.12
CA THR A 45 4.77 -14.97 -7.02
C THR A 45 6.02 -15.24 -7.87
N GLN A 46 6.73 -14.19 -8.26
CA GLN A 46 8.02 -14.28 -8.96
C GLN A 46 9.21 -14.63 -8.05
N ARG A 47 8.97 -14.85 -6.74
CA ARG A 47 10.00 -15.09 -5.71
C ARG A 47 11.02 -13.95 -5.57
N ASN A 48 10.68 -12.74 -6.04
CA ASN A 48 11.49 -11.54 -5.85
C ASN A 48 11.17 -10.89 -4.51
N LEU A 49 11.69 -11.48 -3.43
CA LEU A 49 11.35 -11.10 -2.06
C LEU A 49 11.80 -9.69 -1.68
N VAL A 50 12.95 -9.24 -2.18
CA VAL A 50 13.49 -7.91 -1.88
C VAL A 50 12.62 -6.84 -2.53
N PHE A 51 12.27 -7.00 -3.80
CA PHE A 51 11.40 -6.06 -4.49
C PHE A 51 9.99 -6.05 -3.90
N ALA A 52 9.46 -7.23 -3.56
CA ALA A 52 8.16 -7.35 -2.89
C ALA A 52 8.14 -6.60 -1.55
N ALA A 53 9.21 -6.72 -0.74
CA ALA A 53 9.32 -5.99 0.52
C ALA A 53 9.34 -4.49 0.32
N THR A 54 10.14 -3.98 -0.63
CA THR A 54 10.21 -2.55 -0.95
C THR A 54 8.86 -2.00 -1.39
N LEU A 55 8.14 -2.71 -2.26
CA LEU A 55 6.82 -2.29 -2.74
C LEU A 55 5.77 -2.32 -1.63
N ALA A 56 5.77 -3.37 -0.80
CA ALA A 56 4.83 -3.47 0.32
C ALA A 56 5.08 -2.40 1.39
N ASP A 57 6.33 -2.02 1.63
CA ASP A 57 6.68 -0.95 2.55
C ASP A 57 6.22 0.43 2.03
N LYS A 58 6.40 0.70 0.73
CA LYS A 58 5.85 1.89 0.06
C LYS A 58 4.33 1.95 0.16
N ALA A 59 3.65 0.83 -0.10
CA ALA A 59 2.20 0.75 0.02
C ALA A 59 1.74 1.07 1.44
N ALA A 60 2.38 0.48 2.45
CA ALA A 60 2.06 0.70 3.86
C ALA A 60 2.31 2.14 4.29
N THR A 61 3.39 2.76 3.81
CA THR A 61 3.73 4.15 4.12
C THR A 61 2.68 5.12 3.57
N LEU A 62 2.34 5.00 2.28
CA LEU A 62 1.30 5.83 1.67
C LEU A 62 -0.07 5.64 2.36
N ALA A 63 -0.43 4.40 2.70
CA ALA A 63 -1.69 4.12 3.38
C ALA A 63 -1.74 4.76 4.78
N ALA A 64 -0.62 4.76 5.51
CA ALA A 64 -0.52 5.39 6.82
C ALA A 64 -0.53 6.92 6.75
N GLU A 65 0.11 7.51 5.73
CA GLU A 65 0.04 8.96 5.45
C GLU A 65 -1.39 9.39 5.18
N LEU A 66 -2.12 8.65 4.34
CA LEU A 66 -3.52 8.91 4.03
C LEU A 66 -4.45 8.81 5.23
N LEU A 67 -4.15 7.90 6.17
CA LEU A 67 -4.91 7.78 7.41
C LEU A 67 -4.67 8.96 8.36
N SER A 68 -3.55 9.67 8.19
CA SER A 68 -3.17 10.82 9.02
C SER A 68 -3.70 12.16 8.49
N GLN A 69 -4.44 12.14 7.37
CA GLN A 69 -5.08 13.30 6.73
C GLN A 69 -6.55 13.44 7.16
#